data_AF-A0A933T189-F1
#
_entry.id   AF-A0A933T189-F1
#
_cell.length_a   1.000
_cell.length_b   1.000
_cell.length_c   1.000
_cell.angle_alpha   90.00
_cell.angle_beta   90.00
_cell.angle_gamma   90.00
#
_symmetry.space_group_name_H-M   'P 1'
#
loop_
_entity.id
_entity.type
_entity.pdbx_description
1 polymer ?
#
loop_
_entity_poly.entity_id
_entity_poly.type
_entity_poly.pdbx_seq_one_letter_code
_entity_poly.pdbx_strand_id
1 'polypeptide(L)'
;MKYIFYLLIFLFAAASGITASPSFAAETALKTRPAKAADITGVFTLILYGGRHSSDIETIAVFDLEGDRYTFEPYAPEFDYRIKKGLSVKEALHDAETFISRHRSFRSAQLRRIMDRKGKTIGYELRPLYLPLDFGVSDVLDVTYWLREGKVKVVIKLLHSVEKQLSDDDDFRRYRR
;
A
#
# COMPACT_ATOMS: atom_id res chain seq x y z
N MET A 1 -64.66 -19.09 26.53
CA MET A 1 -63.23 -19.50 26.46
C MET A 1 -62.67 -19.41 25.02
N LYS A 2 -62.74 -18.24 24.36
CA LYS A 2 -62.10 -18.03 23.03
C LYS A 2 -61.36 -16.69 22.89
N TYR A 3 -61.46 -15.81 23.88
CA TYR A 3 -60.87 -14.46 23.82
C TYR A 3 -59.59 -14.28 24.66
N ILE A 4 -59.19 -15.30 25.43
CA ILE A 4 -57.98 -15.25 26.28
C ILE A 4 -56.72 -15.66 25.48
N PHE A 5 -56.88 -16.37 24.35
CA PHE A 5 -55.75 -16.85 23.56
C PHE A 5 -55.15 -15.78 22.61
N TYR A 6 -55.93 -14.77 22.24
CA TYR A 6 -55.45 -13.70 21.34
C TYR A 6 -54.71 -12.56 22.06
N LEU A 7 -54.83 -12.45 23.39
CA LEU A 7 -54.17 -11.39 24.15
C LEU A 7 -52.66 -11.67 24.36
N LEU A 8 -52.23 -12.94 24.27
CA LEU A 8 -50.83 -13.33 24.44
C LEU A 8 -49.98 -13.21 23.16
N ILE A 9 -50.61 -13.06 21.99
CA ILE A 9 -49.88 -12.92 20.71
C ILE A 9 -49.48 -11.46 20.44
N PHE A 10 -50.14 -10.48 21.07
CA PHE A 10 -49.80 -9.06 20.88
C PHE A 10 -48.60 -8.58 21.71
N LEU A 11 -48.13 -9.35 22.69
CA LEU A 11 -47.02 -8.96 23.57
C LEU A 11 -45.65 -9.49 23.11
N PHE A 12 -45.60 -10.25 22.02
CA PHE A 12 -44.35 -10.80 21.46
C PHE A 12 -43.83 -10.05 20.21
N ALA A 13 -44.55 -9.03 19.74
CA ALA A 13 -44.17 -8.25 18.56
C ALA A 13 -43.31 -7.00 18.87
N ALA A 14 -42.99 -6.74 20.14
CA ALA A 14 -42.36 -5.48 20.58
C ALA A 14 -40.88 -5.60 20.98
N ALA A 15 -40.19 -6.72 20.73
CA ALA A 15 -38.82 -6.94 21.20
C ALA A 15 -37.80 -7.29 20.12
N SER A 16 -38.11 -7.05 18.84
CA SER A 16 -37.19 -7.31 17.72
C SER A 16 -36.65 -6.02 17.11
N GLY A 17 -36.31 -5.04 17.97
CA GLY A 17 -35.51 -3.89 17.55
C GLY A 17 -34.06 -4.30 17.38
N ILE A 18 -33.74 -5.06 16.33
CA ILE A 18 -32.35 -5.27 15.89
C ILE A 18 -31.86 -3.92 15.37
N THR A 19 -31.32 -3.09 16.25
CA THR A 19 -30.55 -1.92 15.86
C THR A 19 -29.23 -2.43 15.31
N ALA A 20 -29.22 -2.80 14.03
CA ALA A 20 -27.99 -2.95 13.26
C ALA A 20 -27.36 -1.56 13.21
N SER A 21 -26.51 -1.26 14.19
CA SER A 21 -25.64 -0.09 14.11
C SER A 21 -24.74 -0.33 12.91
N PRO A 22 -24.77 0.50 11.85
CA PRO A 22 -23.72 0.44 10.86
C PRO A 22 -22.46 0.85 11.61
N SER A 23 -21.63 -0.14 11.97
CA SER A 23 -20.26 0.11 12.36
C SER A 23 -19.58 0.65 11.10
N PHE A 24 -19.72 1.95 10.86
CA PHE A 24 -18.80 2.73 10.06
C PHE A 24 -17.46 2.67 10.80
N ALA A 25 -16.79 1.52 10.71
CA ALA A 25 -15.38 1.47 10.97
C ALA A 25 -14.78 2.41 9.94
N ALA A 26 -14.35 3.59 10.39
CA ALA A 26 -13.56 4.50 9.58
C ALA A 26 -12.52 3.64 8.87
N GLU A 27 -12.52 3.70 7.55
CA GLU A 27 -11.58 2.87 6.81
C GLU A 27 -10.18 3.30 7.26
N THR A 28 -9.42 2.34 7.77
CA THR A 28 -8.04 2.58 8.20
C THR A 28 -7.12 2.00 7.15
N ALA A 29 -6.03 2.70 6.88
CA ALA A 29 -4.95 2.19 6.06
C ALA A 29 -4.45 0.84 6.59
N LEU A 30 -4.01 -0.04 5.68
CA LEU A 30 -3.40 -1.30 6.04
C LEU A 30 -2.07 -1.06 6.76
N LYS A 31 -1.74 -2.00 7.66
CA LYS A 31 -0.50 -1.94 8.42
C LYS A 31 0.62 -2.59 7.62
N THR A 32 1.79 -1.95 7.64
CA THR A 32 3.03 -2.56 7.14
C THR A 32 4.00 -2.82 8.28
N ARG A 33 4.80 -3.89 8.17
CA ARG A 33 5.83 -4.26 9.16
C ARG A 33 7.14 -4.64 8.47
N PRO A 34 8.29 -4.48 9.11
CA PRO A 34 9.56 -4.97 8.58
C PRO A 34 9.48 -6.46 8.19
N ALA A 35 10.14 -6.81 7.10
CA ALA A 35 10.28 -8.19 6.63
C ALA A 35 11.72 -8.44 6.16
N LYS A 36 12.12 -9.71 6.13
CA LYS A 36 13.39 -10.17 5.57
C LYS A 36 13.12 -10.85 4.23
N ALA A 37 14.12 -10.89 3.35
CA ALA A 37 14.01 -11.58 2.06
C ALA A 37 13.59 -13.06 2.22
N ALA A 38 14.04 -13.72 3.30
CA ALA A 38 13.66 -15.09 3.63
C ALA A 38 12.17 -15.25 4.03
N ASP A 39 11.47 -14.17 4.37
CA ASP A 39 10.03 -14.19 4.67
C ASP A 39 9.18 -14.20 3.39
N ILE A 40 9.75 -13.87 2.23
CA ILE A 40 9.02 -13.75 0.97
C ILE A 40 8.85 -15.14 0.37
N THR A 41 7.60 -15.51 0.14
CA THR A 41 7.21 -16.78 -0.50
C THR A 41 6.04 -16.55 -1.44
N GLY A 42 5.99 -17.30 -2.54
CA GLY A 42 4.89 -17.26 -3.50
C GLY A 42 5.32 -16.81 -4.90
N VAL A 43 4.32 -16.44 -5.69
CA VAL A 43 4.46 -15.85 -7.03
C VAL A 43 3.89 -14.45 -6.96
N PHE A 44 4.50 -13.50 -7.67
CA PHE A 44 4.13 -12.10 -7.55
C PHE A 44 3.79 -11.44 -8.87
N THR A 45 2.78 -10.58 -8.80
CA THR A 45 2.66 -9.44 -9.70
C THR A 45 3.49 -8.30 -9.09
N LEU A 46 4.56 -7.90 -9.78
CA LEU A 46 5.44 -6.82 -9.38
C LEU A 46 5.02 -5.51 -10.05
N ILE A 47 4.78 -4.49 -9.22
CA ILE A 47 4.44 -3.14 -9.64
C ILE A 47 5.63 -2.23 -9.33
N LEU A 48 6.22 -1.65 -10.38
CA LEU A 48 7.37 -0.77 -10.31
C LEU A 48 6.89 0.67 -10.54
N TYR A 49 6.74 1.45 -9.47
CA TYR A 49 6.25 2.83 -9.50
C TYR A 49 7.40 3.84 -9.52
N GLY A 50 7.28 4.87 -10.35
CA GLY A 50 8.28 5.92 -10.53
C GLY A 50 9.37 5.54 -11.52
N GLY A 51 10.58 6.05 -11.30
CA GLY A 51 11.73 5.80 -12.16
C GLY A 51 11.55 6.37 -13.57
N ARG A 52 10.83 7.50 -13.68
CA ARG A 52 10.67 8.26 -14.94
C ARG A 52 12.00 8.85 -15.39
N HIS A 53 12.80 9.29 -14.42
CA HIS A 53 14.14 9.85 -14.61
C HIS A 53 15.13 9.21 -13.63
N SER A 54 16.42 9.29 -13.92
CA SER A 54 17.47 8.77 -13.02
C SER A 54 17.56 9.52 -11.70
N SER A 55 17.02 10.75 -11.64
CA SER A 55 16.90 11.59 -10.44
C SER A 55 15.57 11.43 -9.71
N ASP A 56 14.71 10.49 -10.13
CA ASP A 56 13.40 10.29 -9.51
C ASP A 56 13.55 9.57 -8.17
N ILE A 57 13.27 10.31 -7.10
CA ILE A 57 13.30 9.79 -5.72
C ILE A 57 11.96 9.22 -5.27
N GLU A 58 10.88 9.44 -6.04
CA GLU A 58 9.55 8.89 -5.77
C GLU A 58 9.42 7.49 -6.39
N THR A 59 10.35 6.59 -6.02
CA THR A 59 10.47 5.26 -6.63
C THR A 59 10.23 4.14 -5.60
N ILE A 60 9.38 3.17 -5.92
CA ILE A 60 9.07 2.01 -5.03
C ILE A 60 8.67 0.79 -5.85
N ALA A 61 8.96 -0.40 -5.32
CA ALA A 61 8.45 -1.66 -5.84
C ALA A 61 7.41 -2.27 -4.89
N VAL A 62 6.26 -2.67 -5.42
CA VAL A 62 5.18 -3.34 -4.68
C VAL A 62 4.98 -4.74 -5.24
N PHE A 63 4.93 -5.71 -4.34
CA PHE A 63 4.78 -7.14 -4.63
C PHE A 63 3.36 -7.54 -4.26
N ASP A 64 2.52 -7.72 -5.27
CA ASP A 64 1.16 -8.26 -5.12
C ASP A 64 1.22 -9.79 -5.15
N LEU A 65 0.76 -10.45 -4.07
CA LEU A 65 0.84 -11.90 -3.93
C LEU A 65 -0.21 -12.58 -4.80
N GLU A 66 0.23 -13.35 -5.79
CA GLU A 66 -0.70 -14.05 -6.68
C GLU A 66 -1.36 -15.26 -6.01
N GLY A 67 -2.62 -15.50 -6.38
CA GLY A 67 -3.42 -16.61 -5.85
C GLY A 67 -4.14 -16.29 -4.54
N ASP A 68 -3.98 -15.09 -3.99
CA ASP A 68 -4.88 -14.59 -2.96
C ASP A 68 -6.07 -13.80 -3.56
N ARG A 69 -6.88 -13.18 -2.70
CA ARG A 69 -8.10 -12.46 -3.11
C ARG A 69 -7.89 -10.96 -3.32
N TYR A 70 -6.66 -10.50 -3.14
CA TYR A 70 -6.31 -9.09 -3.16
C TYR A 70 -5.69 -8.73 -4.51
N THR A 71 -5.79 -7.46 -4.86
CA THR A 71 -5.13 -6.94 -6.06
C THR A 71 -4.68 -5.52 -5.77
N PHE A 72 -3.43 -5.22 -6.09
CA PHE A 72 -2.84 -3.92 -5.82
C PHE A 72 -2.93 -2.99 -7.04
N GLU A 73 -3.35 -1.76 -6.79
CA GLU A 73 -3.57 -0.76 -7.83
C GLU A 73 -2.96 0.58 -7.36
N PRO A 74 -1.90 1.09 -8.01
CA PRO A 74 -1.40 2.42 -7.76
C PRO A 74 -2.47 3.46 -8.00
N TYR A 75 -2.59 4.43 -7.10
CA TYR A 75 -3.38 5.62 -7.33
C TYR A 75 -2.58 6.65 -8.12
N ALA A 76 -2.31 6.30 -9.38
CA ALA A 76 -1.57 7.12 -10.32
C ALA A 76 -1.94 6.73 -11.75
N PRO A 77 -1.64 7.59 -12.74
CA PRO A 77 -1.74 7.23 -14.15
C PRO A 77 -0.88 6.01 -14.51
N GLU A 78 -1.31 5.23 -15.50
CA GLU A 78 -0.61 4.00 -15.91
C GLU A 78 0.83 4.24 -16.41
N PHE A 79 1.16 5.45 -16.89
CA PHE A 79 2.51 5.79 -17.34
C PHE A 79 3.50 5.99 -16.18
N ASP A 80 3.03 6.13 -14.94
CA ASP A 80 3.87 6.30 -13.75
C ASP A 80 4.35 4.97 -13.17
N TYR A 81 3.89 3.83 -13.70
CA TYR A 81 4.31 2.52 -13.21
C TYR A 81 4.38 1.45 -14.30
N ARG A 82 5.03 0.34 -13.98
CA ARG A 82 5.13 -0.85 -14.83
C ARG A 82 4.69 -2.08 -14.04
N ILE A 83 3.94 -2.97 -14.68
CA ILE A 83 3.47 -4.23 -14.07
C ILE A 83 4.16 -5.42 -14.76
N LYS A 84 4.67 -6.35 -13.97
CA LYS A 84 5.18 -7.67 -14.40
C LYS A 84 4.47 -8.76 -13.60
N LYS A 85 3.91 -9.77 -14.24
CA LYS A 85 3.12 -10.83 -13.58
C LYS A 85 3.85 -12.17 -13.58
N GLY A 86 3.44 -13.07 -12.69
CA GLY A 86 3.91 -14.45 -12.66
C GLY A 86 5.39 -14.60 -12.27
N LEU A 87 5.95 -13.65 -11.51
CA LEU A 87 7.36 -13.68 -11.14
C LEU A 87 7.61 -14.58 -9.93
N SER A 88 8.69 -15.38 -10.01
CA SER A 88 9.20 -16.07 -8.83
C SER A 88 9.78 -15.07 -7.81
N VAL A 89 9.93 -15.50 -6.55
CA VAL A 89 10.57 -14.70 -5.49
C VAL A 89 11.90 -14.10 -5.95
N LYS A 90 12.75 -14.91 -6.59
CA LYS A 90 14.09 -14.50 -7.02
C LYS A 90 14.03 -13.43 -8.10
N GLU A 91 13.18 -13.61 -9.10
CA GLU A 91 13.02 -12.66 -10.20
C GLU A 91 12.41 -11.34 -9.70
N ALA A 92 11.36 -11.43 -8.88
CA ALA A 92 10.69 -10.26 -8.35
C ALA A 92 11.62 -9.40 -7.48
N LEU A 93 12.40 -10.04 -6.59
CA LEU A 93 13.39 -9.34 -5.75
C LEU A 93 14.49 -8.69 -6.60
N HIS A 94 15.05 -9.44 -7.56
CA HIS A 94 16.11 -8.94 -8.42
C HIS A 94 15.66 -7.71 -9.23
N ASP A 95 14.47 -7.80 -9.85
CA ASP A 95 13.90 -6.71 -10.63
C ASP A 95 13.57 -5.49 -9.76
N ALA A 96 13.02 -5.71 -8.57
CA ALA A 96 12.70 -4.65 -7.63
C ALA A 96 13.96 -3.91 -7.14
N GLU A 97 14.98 -4.65 -6.68
CA GLU A 97 16.24 -4.08 -6.19
C GLU A 97 16.94 -3.28 -7.29
N THR A 98 17.02 -3.84 -8.50
CA THR A 98 17.59 -3.15 -9.66
C THR A 98 16.84 -1.87 -9.99
N PHE A 99 15.51 -1.87 -9.85
CA PHE A 99 14.68 -0.72 -10.14
C PHE A 99 14.84 0.42 -9.11
N ILE A 100 14.80 0.11 -7.80
CA ILE A 100 14.83 1.14 -6.76
C ILE A 100 16.25 1.71 -6.49
N SER A 101 17.30 1.02 -6.93
CA SER A 101 18.70 1.39 -6.67
C SER A 101 19.32 2.32 -7.71
N ARG A 102 18.56 2.76 -8.72
CA ARG A 102 19.10 3.53 -9.86
C ARG A 102 19.54 4.95 -9.51
N HIS A 103 19.00 5.52 -8.43
CA HIS A 103 19.32 6.88 -8.01
C HIS A 103 20.69 6.92 -7.32
N ARG A 104 21.51 7.93 -7.64
CA ARG A 104 22.89 8.06 -7.10
C ARG A 104 22.96 8.06 -5.56
N SER A 105 21.93 8.60 -4.92
CA SER A 105 21.82 8.73 -3.46
C SER A 105 21.29 7.47 -2.78
N PHE A 106 21.01 6.40 -3.53
CA PHE A 106 20.57 5.13 -2.97
C PHE A 106 21.63 4.60 -2.00
N ARG A 107 21.22 4.29 -0.77
CA ARG A 107 22.09 3.72 0.26
C ARG A 107 21.78 2.24 0.50
N SER A 108 20.50 1.92 0.64
CA SER A 108 20.04 0.57 1.01
C SER A 108 18.57 0.39 0.69
N ALA A 109 18.08 -0.84 0.66
CA ALA A 109 16.64 -1.12 0.52
C ALA A 109 15.98 -1.46 1.87
N GLN A 110 14.71 -1.12 2.02
CA GLN A 110 13.86 -1.54 3.14
C GLN A 110 12.70 -2.37 2.64
N LEU A 111 12.63 -3.63 3.09
CA LEU A 111 11.53 -4.53 2.79
C LEU A 111 10.50 -4.51 3.92
N ARG A 112 9.22 -4.38 3.56
CA ARG A 112 8.10 -4.47 4.51
C ARG A 112 7.02 -5.39 3.96
N ARG A 113 6.37 -6.13 4.85
CA ARG A 113 5.16 -6.89 4.56
C ARG A 113 3.94 -5.99 4.71
N ILE A 114 2.99 -6.15 3.80
CA ILE A 114 1.69 -5.46 3.82
C ILE A 114 0.67 -6.47 4.32
N MET A 115 -0.07 -6.13 5.37
CA MET A 115 -0.97 -7.06 6.03
C MET A 115 -2.42 -6.61 5.90
N ASP A 116 -3.33 -7.57 5.74
CA ASP A 116 -4.75 -7.30 5.84
C ASP A 116 -5.19 -6.98 7.27
N ARG A 117 -6.49 -6.68 7.43
CA ARG A 117 -7.07 -6.34 8.73
C ARG A 117 -7.02 -7.49 9.76
N LYS A 118 -6.78 -8.73 9.32
CA LYS A 118 -6.61 -9.91 10.18
C LYS A 118 -5.13 -10.19 10.49
N GLY A 119 -4.21 -9.40 9.95
CA GLY A 119 -2.77 -9.58 10.13
C GLY A 119 -2.13 -10.59 9.17
N LYS A 120 -2.88 -11.10 8.18
CA LYS A 120 -2.33 -11.97 7.13
C LYS A 120 -1.51 -11.11 6.16
N THR A 121 -0.31 -11.55 5.80
CA THR A 121 0.45 -10.93 4.71
C THR A 121 -0.26 -11.13 3.38
N ILE A 122 -0.43 -10.05 2.63
CA ILE A 122 -1.10 -10.01 1.32
C ILE A 122 -0.20 -9.45 0.22
N GLY A 123 1.01 -9.04 0.57
CA GLY A 123 1.97 -8.46 -0.34
C GLY A 123 3.17 -7.88 0.40
N TYR A 124 4.09 -7.31 -0.35
CA TYR A 124 5.29 -6.67 0.19
C TYR A 124 5.55 -5.35 -0.52
N GLU A 125 6.35 -4.49 0.10
CA GLU A 125 6.92 -3.30 -0.51
C GLU A 125 8.44 -3.30 -0.30
N LEU A 126 9.16 -2.87 -1.32
CA LEU A 126 10.59 -2.63 -1.26
C LEU A 126 10.85 -1.15 -1.57
N ARG A 127 11.35 -0.44 -0.57
CA ARG A 127 11.54 1.01 -0.59
C ARG A 127 13.03 1.35 -0.64
N PRO A 128 13.47 2.33 -1.43
CA PRO A 128 14.81 2.86 -1.32
C PRO A 128 14.96 3.67 -0.03
N LEU A 129 16.09 3.49 0.64
CA LEU A 129 16.57 4.40 1.67
C LEU A 129 17.74 5.17 1.08
N TYR A 130 17.61 6.49 1.08
CA TYR A 130 18.59 7.41 0.55
C TYR A 130 19.58 7.90 1.61
N LEU A 131 20.68 8.50 1.15
CA LEU A 131 21.62 9.22 1.99
C LEU A 131 20.92 10.43 2.65
N PRO A 132 20.87 10.53 3.99
CA PRO A 132 20.24 11.67 4.67
C PRO A 132 20.84 13.03 4.31
N LEU A 133 22.12 13.06 3.92
CA LEU A 133 22.80 14.29 3.52
C LEU A 133 22.17 14.97 2.30
N ASP A 134 21.48 14.20 1.44
CA ASP A 134 20.86 14.72 0.22
C ASP A 134 19.43 15.23 0.46
N PHE A 135 18.66 14.60 1.36
CA PHE A 135 17.21 14.84 1.51
C PHE A 135 16.75 15.11 2.96
N GLY A 136 17.67 15.23 3.92
CA GLY A 136 17.40 15.39 5.34
C GLY A 136 16.92 14.11 6.06
N VAL A 137 16.35 13.15 5.32
CA VAL A 137 15.86 11.86 5.82
C VAL A 137 16.23 10.73 4.86
N SER A 138 16.33 9.51 5.37
CA SER A 138 16.61 8.34 4.51
C SER A 138 15.39 7.81 3.79
N ASP A 139 14.27 7.66 4.50
CA ASP A 139 13.00 7.24 3.90
C ASP A 139 12.26 8.51 3.50
N VAL A 140 12.20 8.78 2.19
CA VAL A 140 11.62 10.01 1.64
C VAL A 140 10.15 9.83 1.23
N LEU A 141 9.62 8.61 1.31
CA LEU A 141 8.28 8.29 0.82
C LEU A 141 7.26 8.33 1.98
N ASP A 142 6.05 8.73 1.64
CA ASP A 142 4.82 8.49 2.40
C ASP A 142 3.93 7.55 1.57
N VAL A 143 3.78 6.31 2.05
CA VAL A 143 3.09 5.24 1.32
C VAL A 143 1.92 4.74 2.14
N THR A 144 0.73 4.79 1.57
CA THR A 144 -0.51 4.38 2.23
C THR A 144 -1.27 3.35 1.40
N TYR A 145 -1.74 2.29 2.05
CA TYR A 145 -2.48 1.19 1.44
C TYR A 145 -3.94 1.19 1.91
N TRP A 146 -4.88 1.36 0.98
CA TRP A 146 -6.31 1.41 1.28
C TRP A 146 -7.02 0.18 0.72
N LEU A 147 -7.64 -0.64 1.59
CA LEU A 147 -8.32 -1.87 1.18
C LEU A 147 -9.83 -1.67 1.06
N ARG A 148 -10.36 -1.71 -0.16
CA ARG A 148 -11.78 -1.68 -0.52
C ARG A 148 -12.13 -2.89 -1.38
N GLU A 149 -13.04 -3.76 -0.91
CA GLU A 149 -13.60 -4.86 -1.71
C GLU A 149 -12.56 -5.77 -2.39
N GLY A 150 -11.46 -6.07 -1.68
CA GLY A 150 -10.35 -6.88 -2.22
C GLY A 150 -9.33 -6.08 -3.04
N LYS A 151 -9.65 -4.86 -3.46
CA LYS A 151 -8.67 -3.97 -4.10
C LYS A 151 -7.88 -3.19 -3.07
N VAL A 152 -6.56 -3.21 -3.20
CA VAL A 152 -5.63 -2.43 -2.40
C VAL A 152 -5.14 -1.26 -3.22
N LYS A 153 -5.70 -0.08 -2.95
CA LYS A 153 -5.28 1.17 -3.56
C LYS A 153 -4.00 1.66 -2.89
N VAL A 154 -2.94 1.84 -3.67
CA VAL A 154 -1.61 2.24 -3.20
C VAL A 154 -1.39 3.72 -3.49
N VAL A 155 -1.30 4.55 -2.46
CA VAL A 155 -1.00 5.97 -2.58
C VAL A 155 0.47 6.17 -2.22
N ILE A 156 1.26 6.66 -3.16
CA ILE A 156 2.70 6.91 -3.01
C ILE A 156 2.92 8.41 -3.20
N LYS A 157 3.62 9.03 -2.26
CA LYS A 157 3.99 10.44 -2.31
C LYS A 157 5.36 10.63 -1.69
N LEU A 158 5.99 11.76 -1.96
CA LEU A 158 7.08 12.24 -1.10
C LEU A 158 6.55 12.72 0.25
N LEU A 159 7.36 12.54 1.29
CA LEU A 159 7.14 13.22 2.56
C LEU A 159 7.06 14.72 2.31
N HIS A 160 6.10 15.38 2.97
CA HIS A 160 5.86 16.81 2.78
C HIS A 160 7.11 17.67 3.05
N SER A 161 7.95 17.28 4.02
CA SER A 161 9.22 17.96 4.30
C SER A 161 10.21 17.86 3.14
N VAL A 162 10.26 16.71 2.47
CA VAL A 162 11.13 16.47 1.31
C VAL A 162 10.60 17.23 0.10
N GLU A 163 9.29 17.18 -0.14
CA GLU A 163 8.65 17.94 -1.22
C GLU A 163 8.91 19.45 -1.07
N LYS A 164 8.79 19.97 0.15
CA LYS A 164 9.06 21.39 0.43
C LYS A 164 10.51 21.76 0.15
N GLN A 165 11.47 20.98 0.66
CA GLN A 165 12.89 21.20 0.42
C GLN A 165 13.21 21.25 -1.08
N LEU A 166 12.63 20.34 -1.86
CA LEU A 166 12.82 20.32 -3.30
C LEU A 166 12.15 21.50 -4.00
N SER A 167 10.94 21.90 -3.58
CA SER A 167 10.23 23.03 -4.20
C SER A 167 10.89 24.40 -4.00
N ASP A 168 11.69 24.53 -2.94
CA ASP A 168 12.49 25.71 -2.63
C ASP A 168 13.81 25.73 -3.43
N ASP A 169 14.20 24.60 -4.03
CA ASP A 169 15.35 24.46 -4.93
C ASP A 169 14.95 24.83 -6.38
N ASP A 170 15.59 25.85 -6.96
CA ASP A 170 15.21 26.41 -8.26
C ASP A 170 15.35 25.41 -9.42
N ASP A 171 16.22 24.40 -9.28
CA ASP A 171 16.35 23.32 -10.26
C ASP A 171 15.13 22.39 -10.27
N PHE A 172 14.53 22.08 -9.11
CA PHE A 172 13.35 21.21 -9.03
C PHE A 172 12.11 21.84 -9.67
N ARG A 173 11.99 23.18 -9.61
CA ARG A 173 10.91 23.93 -10.27
C ARG A 173 10.89 23.74 -11.78
N ARG A 174 12.03 23.43 -12.40
CA ARG A 174 12.11 23.12 -13.84
C ARG A 174 11.68 21.69 -14.16
N TYR A 175 11.78 20.76 -13.22
CA TYR A 175 11.46 19.35 -13.42
C TYR A 175 9.96 19.01 -13.28
N ARG A 176 9.17 19.86 -12.64
CA ARG A 176 7.72 19.63 -12.45
C ARG A 176 6.83 20.32 -13.50
N ARG A 177 7.42 20.99 -14.50
CA ARG A 177 6.69 21.59 -15.63
C ARG A 177 6.61 20.64 -16.81
#